data_AF-A0A852NW04-F1
#
_entry.id   AF-A0A852NW04-F1
#
_cell.length_a   1.000
_cell.length_b   1.000
_cell.length_c   1.000
_cell.angle_alpha   90.00
_cell.angle_beta   90.00
_cell.angle_gamma   90.00
#
_symmetry.space_group_name_H-M   'P 1'
#
loop_
_entity.id
_entity.type
_entity.pdbx_description
1 polymer ?
#
loop_
_entity_poly.entity_id
_entity_poly.type
_entity_poly.pdbx_seq_one_letter_code
_entity_poly.pdbx_strand_id
1 'polypeptide(L)'
;LFPQTPEELDDSDFETEDFDVRSRTSIQTEDDQLIAGQSARAIMAQLPQEQKAKIAEQVASFQEEKSKLDAEVSKWDDSGNDIIVLAKQMCMIMMEMTDFTRGKGPLKNTSDVISAAKKIAEAGSRMDKLGRTIADHCPDSACKQDLLAYLQRIALYCHQLNICSKVKAEVQNLGGELVVSGV
;
A
#
# COMPACT_ATOMS: atom_id res chain seq x y z
N LEU A 1 49.44 -28.05 -22.81
CA LEU A 1 49.71 -26.86 -21.97
C LEU A 1 48.64 -25.82 -22.28
N PHE A 2 47.82 -25.47 -21.29
CA PHE A 2 47.18 -24.15 -21.23
C PHE A 2 48.28 -23.08 -20.99
N PRO A 3 48.06 -21.76 -21.17
CA PRO A 3 46.77 -21.07 -21.34
C PRO A 3 46.73 -20.04 -22.50
N GLN A 4 45.54 -19.78 -23.04
CA GLN A 4 45.25 -18.44 -23.55
C GLN A 4 45.00 -17.55 -22.32
N THR A 5 45.86 -16.54 -22.16
CA THR A 5 45.72 -15.50 -21.14
C THR A 5 44.45 -14.68 -21.42
N PRO A 6 43.68 -14.32 -20.38
CA PRO A 6 42.49 -13.50 -20.54
C PRO A 6 42.87 -12.06 -20.87
N GLU A 7 42.04 -11.45 -21.70
CA GLU A 7 41.96 -10.03 -21.99
C GLU A 7 41.82 -9.25 -20.66
N GLU A 8 42.87 -8.53 -20.26
CA GLU A 8 42.78 -7.52 -19.21
C GLU A 8 42.13 -6.27 -19.82
N LEU A 9 40.87 -6.04 -19.47
CA LEU A 9 40.21 -4.74 -19.62
C LEU A 9 39.86 -4.24 -18.20
N ASP A 10 40.89 -3.73 -17.54
CA ASP A 10 40.81 -2.59 -16.62
C ASP A 10 40.70 -1.34 -17.54
N ASP A 11 39.87 -0.33 -17.35
CA ASP A 11 39.47 0.30 -16.10
C ASP A 11 38.33 1.29 -16.43
N SER A 12 37.38 1.41 -15.51
CA SER A 12 36.58 2.61 -15.20
C SER A 12 36.18 3.58 -16.34
N ASP A 13 34.91 3.51 -16.78
CA ASP A 13 34.08 4.72 -16.94
C ASP A 13 32.59 4.34 -16.91
N PHE A 14 32.10 3.94 -15.73
CA PHE A 14 30.67 3.95 -15.48
C PHE A 14 30.35 5.33 -14.90
N GLU A 15 29.93 6.24 -15.77
CA GLU A 15 29.39 7.52 -15.36
C GLU A 15 28.23 7.26 -14.39
N THR A 16 28.50 7.44 -13.09
CA THR A 16 27.47 7.60 -12.08
C THR A 16 26.71 8.88 -12.45
N GLU A 17 25.55 8.72 -13.09
CA GLU A 17 24.60 9.82 -13.23
C GLU A 17 24.15 10.25 -11.84
N ASP A 18 24.81 11.30 -11.35
CA ASP A 18 24.54 12.02 -10.13
C ASP A 18 23.17 12.70 -10.30
N PHE A 19 22.10 11.98 -9.98
CA PHE A 19 20.72 12.49 -10.02
C PHE A 19 20.45 13.42 -8.81
N ASP A 20 21.36 14.37 -8.57
CA ASP A 20 21.18 15.42 -7.57
C ASP A 20 20.52 16.64 -8.23
N VAL A 21 19.28 16.46 -8.70
CA VAL A 21 18.38 17.60 -8.93
C VAL A 21 17.87 18.06 -7.57
N ARG A 22 18.76 18.77 -6.87
CA ARG A 22 18.45 19.52 -5.67
C ARG A 22 17.63 20.75 -6.06
N SER A 23 16.35 20.55 -6.38
CA SER A 23 15.38 21.64 -6.39
C SER A 23 15.18 22.13 -4.96
N ARG A 24 15.96 23.16 -4.61
CA ARG A 24 15.67 24.05 -3.48
C ARG A 24 14.39 24.80 -3.79
N THR A 25 13.28 24.33 -3.27
CA THR A 25 12.10 25.18 -3.04
C THR A 25 11.63 24.94 -1.61
N SER A 26 12.10 25.80 -0.73
CA SER A 26 11.54 26.00 0.60
C SER A 26 10.22 26.73 0.44
N ILE A 27 9.10 26.02 0.54
CA ILE A 27 7.86 26.54 1.13
C ILE A 27 7.26 25.40 1.97
N GLN A 28 7.33 25.55 3.29
CA GLN A 28 6.40 24.89 4.18
C GLN A 28 5.00 25.41 3.86
N THR A 29 4.10 24.51 3.51
CA THR A 29 2.77 24.42 4.13
C THR A 29 2.23 23.05 3.76
N GLU A 30 2.09 22.22 4.78
CA GLU A 30 1.22 21.06 4.78
C GLU A 30 -0.19 21.59 4.49
N ASP A 31 -0.51 21.74 3.20
CA ASP A 31 -1.86 21.99 2.76
C ASP A 31 -2.65 20.72 3.09
N ASP A 32 -3.24 20.72 4.28
CA ASP A 32 -4.51 20.08 4.59
C ASP A 32 -5.52 20.59 3.57
N GLN A 33 -5.40 20.08 2.34
CA GLN A 33 -6.10 20.55 1.16
C GLN A 33 -7.57 20.17 1.34
N LEU A 34 -8.30 21.07 2.00
CA LEU A 34 -9.75 20.99 2.13
C LEU A 34 -10.31 20.98 0.72
N ILE A 35 -10.97 19.90 0.33
CA ILE A 35 -11.66 19.80 -0.94
C ILE A 35 -13.01 20.49 -0.73
N ALA A 36 -13.30 21.55 -1.48
CA ALA A 36 -14.51 22.36 -1.30
C ALA A 36 -14.74 22.86 0.16
N GLY A 37 -13.66 23.14 0.91
CA GLY A 37 -13.76 23.61 2.30
C GLY A 37 -14.04 22.52 3.35
N GLN A 38 -14.03 21.24 2.95
CA GLN A 38 -14.21 20.09 3.84
C GLN A 38 -13.04 19.11 3.74
N SER A 39 -12.81 18.33 4.81
CA SER A 39 -11.85 17.22 4.75
C SER A 39 -12.32 16.17 3.74
N ALA A 40 -11.40 15.49 3.07
CA ALA A 40 -11.74 14.44 2.10
C ALA A 40 -12.65 13.36 2.70
N ARG A 41 -12.44 12.96 3.96
CA ARG A 41 -13.32 12.02 4.68
C ARG A 41 -14.77 12.53 4.81
N ALA A 42 -14.95 13.83 5.08
CA ALA A 42 -16.28 14.42 5.21
C ALA A 42 -17.06 14.40 3.88
N ILE A 43 -16.35 14.49 2.76
CA ILE A 43 -16.93 14.35 1.42
C ILE A 43 -17.34 12.91 1.17
N MET A 44 -16.49 11.93 1.52
CA MET A 44 -16.85 10.51 1.44
C MET A 44 -18.11 10.19 2.27
N ALA A 45 -18.30 10.85 3.41
CA ALA A 45 -19.51 10.71 4.24
C ALA A 45 -20.77 11.30 3.58
N GLN A 46 -20.62 12.23 2.63
CA GLN A 46 -21.71 12.92 1.94
C GLN A 46 -22.03 12.35 0.56
N LEU A 47 -21.35 11.26 0.15
CA LEU A 47 -21.62 10.61 -1.14
C LEU A 47 -23.11 10.24 -1.31
N PRO A 48 -23.63 10.31 -2.55
CA PRO A 48 -24.94 9.79 -2.92
C PRO A 48 -25.17 8.36 -2.42
N GLN A 49 -26.43 8.04 -2.13
CA GLN A 49 -26.80 6.75 -1.55
C GLN A 49 -26.43 5.57 -2.46
N GLU A 50 -26.50 5.75 -3.79
CA GLU A 50 -26.10 4.73 -4.75
C GLU A 50 -24.60 4.38 -4.64
N GLN A 51 -23.73 5.40 -4.55
CA GLN A 51 -22.28 5.20 -4.40
C GLN A 51 -21.94 4.59 -3.03
N LYS A 52 -22.62 5.03 -1.97
CA LYS A 52 -22.47 4.43 -0.63
C LYS A 52 -22.85 2.95 -0.62
N ALA A 53 -23.88 2.55 -1.37
CA ALA A 53 -24.29 1.15 -1.48
C ALA A 53 -23.21 0.30 -2.16
N LYS A 54 -22.62 0.79 -3.26
CA LYS A 54 -21.48 0.12 -3.94
C LYS A 54 -20.27 -0.02 -3.03
N ILE A 55 -19.92 1.04 -2.30
CA ILE A 55 -18.83 1.00 -1.32
C ILE A 55 -19.14 -0.02 -0.21
N ALA A 56 -20.36 -0.05 0.30
CA ALA A 56 -20.75 -1.00 1.35
C ALA A 56 -20.63 -2.47 0.90
N GLU A 57 -20.99 -2.77 -0.35
CA GLU A 57 -20.81 -4.10 -0.94
C GLU A 57 -19.33 -4.50 -1.01
N GLN A 58 -18.47 -3.61 -1.52
CA GLN A 58 -17.02 -3.88 -1.59
C GLN A 58 -16.39 -4.02 -0.19
N VAL A 59 -16.83 -3.21 0.78
CA VAL A 59 -16.39 -3.32 2.17
C VAL A 59 -16.83 -4.65 2.77
N ALA A 60 -18.01 -5.16 2.46
CA ALA A 60 -18.46 -6.46 2.95
C ALA A 60 -17.57 -7.60 2.43
N SER A 61 -17.24 -7.60 1.13
CA SER A 61 -16.29 -8.55 0.54
C SER A 61 -14.91 -8.46 1.20
N PHE A 62 -14.44 -7.24 1.47
CA PHE A 62 -13.18 -7.03 2.20
C PHE A 62 -13.24 -7.60 3.63
N GLN A 63 -14.35 -7.43 4.35
CA GLN A 63 -14.52 -7.98 5.70
C GLN A 63 -14.50 -9.51 5.73
N GLU A 64 -14.97 -10.18 4.67
CA GLU A 64 -14.86 -11.64 4.54
C GLU A 64 -13.39 -12.08 4.50
N GLU A 65 -12.58 -11.45 3.64
CA GLU A 65 -11.14 -11.74 3.54
C GLU A 65 -10.39 -11.39 4.83
N LYS A 66 -10.74 -10.26 5.45
CA LYS A 66 -10.20 -9.87 6.75
C LYS A 66 -10.51 -10.90 7.84
N SER A 67 -11.72 -11.48 7.83
CA SER A 67 -12.11 -12.52 8.79
C SER A 67 -11.28 -13.80 8.62
N LYS A 68 -10.91 -14.15 7.39
CA LYS A 68 -9.99 -15.27 7.11
C LYS A 68 -8.60 -14.99 7.66
N LEU A 69 -8.09 -13.77 7.49
CA LEU A 69 -6.81 -13.36 8.07
C LEU A 69 -6.84 -13.42 9.60
N ASP A 70 -7.86 -12.84 10.25
CA ASP A 70 -8.03 -12.88 11.71
C ASP A 70 -8.01 -14.31 12.25
N ALA A 71 -8.79 -15.20 11.61
CA ALA A 71 -8.85 -16.61 11.99
C ALA A 71 -7.48 -17.28 11.90
N GLU A 72 -6.68 -16.96 10.88
CA GLU A 72 -5.33 -17.51 10.72
C GLU A 72 -4.35 -16.93 11.75
N VAL A 73 -4.25 -15.59 11.87
CA VAL A 73 -3.30 -14.96 12.78
C VAL A 73 -3.59 -15.24 14.26
N SER A 74 -4.84 -15.57 14.60
CA SER A 74 -5.23 -15.94 15.98
C SER A 74 -4.64 -17.28 16.45
N LYS A 75 -4.17 -18.12 15.53
CA LYS A 75 -3.54 -19.41 15.84
C LYS A 75 -2.09 -19.27 16.30
N TRP A 76 -1.50 -18.10 16.12
CA TRP A 76 -0.07 -17.87 16.33
C TRP A 76 0.17 -16.89 17.48
N ASP A 77 1.17 -17.20 18.31
CA ASP A 77 1.79 -16.21 19.20
C ASP A 77 2.70 -15.31 18.33
N ASP A 78 2.56 -13.99 18.50
CA ASP A 78 3.35 -13.01 17.77
C ASP A 78 4.67 -12.66 18.47
N SER A 79 4.91 -13.21 19.67
CA SER A 79 6.17 -13.10 20.38
C SER A 79 7.33 -13.71 19.57
N GLY A 80 8.13 -12.84 18.94
CA GLY A 80 9.25 -13.26 18.09
C GLY A 80 8.85 -13.72 16.68
N ASN A 81 7.59 -13.48 16.25
CA ASN A 81 7.13 -13.77 14.91
C ASN A 81 6.74 -12.48 14.17
N ASP A 82 7.74 -11.85 13.56
CA ASP A 82 7.58 -10.58 12.84
C ASP A 82 6.61 -10.69 11.65
N ILE A 83 6.42 -11.87 11.05
CA ILE A 83 5.44 -12.04 9.96
C ILE A 83 4.03 -11.81 10.47
N ILE A 84 3.70 -12.37 11.65
CA ILE A 84 2.38 -12.19 12.26
C ILE A 84 2.18 -10.74 12.71
N VAL A 85 3.22 -10.12 13.29
CA VAL A 85 3.18 -8.69 13.66
C VAL A 85 2.94 -7.80 12.44
N LEU A 86 3.67 -8.04 11.34
CA LEU A 86 3.50 -7.27 10.10
C LEU A 86 2.14 -7.50 9.46
N ALA A 87 1.63 -8.74 9.47
CA ALA A 87 0.28 -9.05 8.96
C ALA A 87 -0.81 -8.29 9.74
N LYS A 88 -0.73 -8.30 11.08
CA LYS A 88 -1.63 -7.53 11.95
C LYS A 88 -1.52 -6.02 11.69
N GLN A 89 -0.29 -5.51 11.55
CA GLN A 89 -0.06 -4.09 11.24
C GLN A 89 -0.68 -3.69 9.90
N MET A 90 -0.45 -4.47 8.83
CA MET A 90 -1.01 -4.21 7.51
C MET A 90 -2.54 -4.27 7.54
N CYS A 91 -3.12 -5.24 8.24
CA CYS A 91 -4.56 -5.37 8.42
C CYS A 91 -5.18 -4.14 9.11
N MET A 92 -4.55 -3.65 10.18
CA MET A 92 -5.01 -2.46 10.89
C MET A 92 -5.05 -1.23 9.97
N ILE A 93 -3.98 -0.96 9.24
CA ILE A 93 -3.91 0.20 8.34
C ILE A 93 -4.92 0.05 7.19
N MET A 94 -5.09 -1.15 6.64
CA MET A 94 -6.04 -1.41 5.56
C MET A 94 -7.50 -1.22 6.02
N MET A 95 -7.81 -1.54 7.27
CA MET A 95 -9.11 -1.22 7.90
C MET A 95 -9.34 0.29 7.99
N GLU A 96 -8.34 1.07 8.41
CA GLU A 96 -8.45 2.54 8.46
C GLU A 96 -8.69 3.15 7.07
N MET A 97 -7.99 2.66 6.05
CA MET A 97 -8.19 3.08 4.66
C MET A 97 -9.58 2.68 4.13
N THR A 98 -10.09 1.51 4.52
CA THR A 98 -11.43 1.06 4.13
C THR A 98 -12.52 1.84 4.85
N ASP A 99 -12.32 2.24 6.11
CA ASP A 99 -13.26 3.11 6.81
C ASP A 99 -13.26 4.53 6.25
N PHE A 100 -12.13 5.01 5.75
CA PHE A 100 -12.05 6.30 5.06
C PHE A 100 -13.00 6.37 3.86
N THR A 101 -13.12 5.30 3.05
CA THR A 101 -14.04 5.29 1.90
C THR A 101 -15.51 5.39 2.32
N ARG A 102 -15.81 5.06 3.58
CA ARG A 102 -17.16 5.19 4.17
C ARG A 102 -17.37 6.54 4.87
N GLY A 103 -16.40 7.44 4.81
CA GLY A 103 -16.39 8.70 5.54
C GLY A 103 -16.17 8.56 7.05
N LYS A 104 -15.58 7.44 7.49
CA LYS A 104 -15.32 7.10 8.89
C LYS A 104 -13.82 6.92 9.13
N GLY A 105 -13.46 6.51 10.34
CA GLY A 105 -12.08 6.19 10.70
C GLY A 105 -11.21 7.41 11.00
N PRO A 106 -9.92 7.17 11.28
CA PRO A 106 -8.99 8.19 11.76
C PRO A 106 -8.39 9.07 10.64
N LEU A 107 -8.35 8.59 9.41
CA LEU A 107 -7.77 9.30 8.26
C LEU A 107 -8.70 10.46 7.86
N LYS A 108 -8.20 11.68 7.76
CA LYS A 108 -9.02 12.87 7.47
C LYS A 108 -8.89 13.32 6.03
N ASN A 109 -7.67 13.36 5.52
CA ASN A 109 -7.33 13.94 4.23
C ASN A 109 -6.66 12.92 3.31
N THR A 110 -6.61 13.21 2.02
CA THR A 110 -5.95 12.33 1.02
C THR A 110 -4.47 12.11 1.35
N SER A 111 -3.80 13.08 1.96
CA SER A 111 -2.43 12.95 2.48
C SER A 111 -2.27 11.82 3.50
N ASP A 112 -3.26 11.63 4.37
CA ASP A 112 -3.28 10.55 5.36
C ASP A 112 -3.41 9.19 4.67
N VAL A 113 -4.27 9.10 3.66
CA VAL A 113 -4.48 7.88 2.86
C VAL A 113 -3.23 7.49 2.07
N ILE A 114 -2.54 8.47 1.48
CA ILE A 114 -1.25 8.25 0.80
C ILE A 114 -0.20 7.76 1.80
N SER A 115 -0.17 8.34 3.00
CA SER A 115 0.76 7.94 4.05
C SER A 115 0.46 6.52 4.57
N ALA A 116 -0.81 6.16 4.70
CA ALA A 116 -1.25 4.81 5.06
C ALA A 116 -0.82 3.77 4.01
N ALA A 117 -1.01 4.07 2.72
CA ALA A 117 -0.58 3.20 1.62
C ALA A 117 0.95 2.97 1.60
N LYS A 118 1.73 4.03 1.85
CA LYS A 118 3.20 3.92 1.99
C LYS A 118 3.59 3.02 3.16
N LYS A 119 2.95 3.17 4.32
CA LYS A 119 3.20 2.31 5.50
C LYS A 119 2.90 0.84 5.21
N ILE A 120 1.82 0.54 4.48
CA ILE A 120 1.52 -0.83 4.04
C ILE A 120 2.61 -1.36 3.11
N ALA A 121 3.08 -0.56 2.15
CA ALA A 121 4.14 -0.99 1.25
C ALA A 121 5.49 -1.24 1.96
N GLU A 122 5.83 -0.42 2.95
CA GLU A 122 7.02 -0.63 3.80
C GLU A 122 6.90 -1.92 4.64
N ALA A 123 5.72 -2.19 5.21
CA ALA A 123 5.45 -3.43 5.92
C ALA A 123 5.49 -4.66 4.99
N GLY A 124 4.88 -4.54 3.79
CA GLY A 124 4.91 -5.57 2.75
C GLY A 124 6.32 -5.87 2.26
N SER A 125 7.18 -4.86 2.12
CA SER A 125 8.60 -5.07 1.77
C SER A 125 9.38 -5.78 2.88
N ARG A 126 9.10 -5.49 4.15
CA ARG A 126 9.69 -6.23 5.29
C ARG A 126 9.20 -7.68 5.32
N MET A 127 7.91 -7.91 5.07
CA MET A 127 7.33 -9.24 4.98
C MET A 127 7.94 -10.05 3.82
N ASP A 128 8.17 -9.43 2.66
CA ASP A 128 8.84 -10.06 1.52
C ASP A 128 10.25 -10.54 1.86
N LYS A 129 11.05 -9.71 2.56
CA LYS A 129 12.39 -10.10 3.01
C LYS A 129 12.36 -11.32 3.92
N LEU A 130 11.51 -11.31 4.94
CA LEU A 130 11.35 -12.44 5.87
C LEU A 130 10.86 -13.70 5.15
N GLY A 131 9.85 -13.56 4.29
CA GLY A 131 9.29 -14.66 3.51
C GLY A 131 10.32 -15.29 2.56
N ARG A 132 11.18 -14.48 1.92
CA ARG A 132 12.27 -15.00 1.09
C ARG A 132 13.31 -15.75 1.91
N THR A 133 13.70 -15.24 3.07
CA THR A 133 14.60 -15.98 3.98
C THR A 133 14.02 -17.33 4.37
N ILE A 134 12.72 -17.42 4.68
CA ILE A 134 12.05 -18.70 4.96
C ILE A 134 12.04 -19.59 3.73
N ALA A 135 11.73 -19.05 2.55
CA ALA A 135 11.71 -19.78 1.29
C ALA A 135 13.08 -20.41 0.95
N ASP A 136 14.18 -19.78 1.35
CA ASP A 136 15.53 -20.31 1.13
C ASP A 136 15.88 -21.50 2.03
N HIS A 137 15.21 -21.62 3.16
CA HIS A 137 15.32 -22.79 4.04
C HIS A 137 14.31 -23.89 3.72
N CYS A 138 13.41 -23.67 2.76
CA CYS A 138 12.37 -24.65 2.39
C CYS A 138 12.96 -25.73 1.47
N PRO A 139 12.99 -27.02 1.88
CA PRO A 139 13.50 -28.10 1.05
C PRO A 139 12.49 -28.55 -0.02
N ASP A 140 11.20 -28.28 0.18
CA ASP A 140 10.14 -28.63 -0.76
C ASP A 140 9.99 -27.53 -1.81
N SER A 141 10.28 -27.87 -3.07
CA SER A 141 10.29 -26.89 -4.16
C SER A 141 8.90 -26.36 -4.47
N ALA A 142 7.85 -27.18 -4.36
CA ALA A 142 6.48 -26.75 -4.61
C ALA A 142 6.03 -25.70 -3.59
N CYS A 143 6.17 -26.00 -2.29
CA CYS A 143 5.89 -25.07 -1.20
C CYS A 143 6.71 -23.78 -1.32
N LYS A 144 7.99 -23.87 -1.68
CA LYS A 144 8.84 -22.70 -1.94
C LYS A 144 8.24 -21.81 -3.04
N GLN A 145 7.84 -22.39 -4.16
CA GLN A 145 7.27 -21.62 -5.29
C GLN A 145 5.94 -20.97 -4.91
N ASP A 146 5.08 -21.67 -4.19
CA ASP A 146 3.79 -21.10 -3.74
C ASP A 146 4.01 -19.88 -2.84
N LEU A 147 4.91 -19.99 -1.85
CA LEU A 147 5.26 -18.87 -0.97
C LEU A 147 5.78 -17.66 -1.78
N LEU A 148 6.72 -17.88 -2.69
CA LEU A 148 7.29 -16.81 -3.52
C LEU A 148 6.22 -16.15 -4.42
N ALA A 149 5.28 -16.93 -4.95
CA ALA A 149 4.17 -16.40 -5.75
C ALA A 149 3.25 -15.50 -4.90
N TYR A 150 2.94 -15.88 -3.66
CA TYR A 150 2.16 -15.03 -2.76
C TYR A 150 2.91 -13.74 -2.37
N LEU A 151 4.23 -13.79 -2.16
CA LEU A 151 5.04 -12.59 -1.91
C LEU A 151 5.02 -11.61 -3.09
N GLN A 152 5.09 -12.12 -4.32
CA GLN A 152 4.93 -11.29 -5.53
C GLN A 152 3.55 -10.64 -5.61
N ARG A 153 2.48 -11.36 -5.23
CA ARG A 153 1.13 -10.80 -5.16
C ARG A 153 1.05 -9.68 -4.12
N ILE A 154 1.66 -9.84 -2.95
CA ILE A 154 1.74 -8.79 -1.94
C ILE A 154 2.42 -7.54 -2.50
N ALA A 155 3.57 -7.70 -3.18
CA ALA A 155 4.28 -6.58 -3.81
C ALA A 155 3.41 -5.86 -4.85
N LEU A 156 2.71 -6.62 -5.70
CA LEU A 156 1.78 -6.08 -6.70
C LEU A 156 0.66 -5.28 -6.04
N TYR A 157 -0.03 -5.84 -5.05
CA TYR A 157 -1.16 -5.17 -4.40
C TYR A 157 -0.73 -3.96 -3.55
N CYS A 158 0.45 -3.99 -2.93
CA CYS A 158 1.03 -2.80 -2.28
C CYS A 158 1.29 -1.67 -3.28
N HIS A 159 1.77 -2.00 -4.48
CA HIS A 159 1.97 -1.03 -5.54
C HIS A 159 0.65 -0.45 -6.06
N GLN A 160 -0.34 -1.30 -6.32
CA GLN A 160 -1.68 -0.87 -6.74
C GLN A 160 -2.33 0.04 -5.69
N LEU A 161 -2.27 -0.32 -4.41
CA LEU A 161 -2.81 0.49 -3.33
C LEU A 161 -2.16 1.87 -3.26
N ASN A 162 -0.84 1.95 -3.46
CA ASN A 162 -0.11 3.22 -3.55
C ASN A 162 -0.58 4.08 -4.73
N ILE A 163 -0.84 3.49 -5.90
CA ILE A 163 -1.39 4.23 -7.04
C ILE A 163 -2.80 4.72 -6.71
N CYS A 164 -3.68 3.83 -6.24
CA CYS A 164 -5.07 4.16 -5.89
C CYS A 164 -5.15 5.29 -4.83
N SER A 165 -4.23 5.33 -3.87
CA SER A 165 -4.20 6.38 -2.84
C SER A 165 -3.94 7.79 -3.37
N LYS A 166 -3.33 7.90 -4.56
CA LYS A 166 -2.98 9.18 -5.20
C LYS A 166 -4.04 9.66 -6.19
N VAL A 167 -5.02 8.82 -6.52
CA VAL A 167 -6.14 9.22 -7.37
C VAL A 167 -7.02 10.17 -6.57
N LYS A 168 -7.15 11.41 -7.03
CA LYS A 168 -8.04 12.40 -6.41
C LYS A 168 -9.46 12.14 -6.89
N ALA A 169 -10.41 12.01 -5.96
CA ALA A 169 -11.82 12.06 -6.30
C ALA A 169 -12.17 13.48 -6.77
N GLU A 170 -12.84 13.61 -7.90
CA GLU A 170 -13.29 14.90 -8.40
C GLU A 170 -14.67 15.22 -7.82
N VAL A 171 -14.78 16.38 -7.15
CA VAL A 171 -16.02 16.85 -6.53
C VAL A 171 -16.57 18.01 -7.34
N GLN A 172 -17.73 17.81 -7.95
CA GLN A 172 -18.48 18.83 -8.68
C GLN A 172 -19.73 19.19 -7.88
N ASN A 173 -20.02 20.48 -7.71
CA ASN A 173 -21.26 20.95 -7.11
C ASN A 173 -22.22 21.37 -8.22
N LEU A 174 -23.23 20.54 -8.49
CA LEU A 174 -24.25 20.80 -9.51
C LEU A 174 -25.56 21.14 -8.80
N GLY A 175 -25.88 22.44 -8.71
CA GLY A 175 -27.18 22.90 -8.22
C GLY A 175 -27.45 22.63 -6.73
N GLY A 176 -26.42 22.49 -5.89
CA GLY A 176 -26.57 22.17 -4.47
C GLY A 176 -26.40 20.68 -4.15
N GLU A 177 -26.25 19.84 -5.17
CA GLU A 177 -25.93 18.42 -5.04
C GLU A 177 -24.43 18.19 -5.27
N LEU A 178 -23.78 17.52 -4.31
CA LEU A 178 -22.38 17.12 -4.41
C LEU A 178 -22.29 15.87 -5.29
N VAL A 179 -21.81 16.04 -6.51
CA VAL A 179 -21.50 14.96 -7.44
C VAL A 179 -20.02 14.63 -7.29
N VAL A 180 -19.71 13.42 -6.84
CA VAL A 180 -18.33 12.94 -6.76
C VAL A 180 -18.10 11.92 -7.86
N SER A 181 -17.13 12.16 -8.74
CA SER A 181 -16.70 11.25 -9.79
C SER A 181 -15.45 10.48 -9.36
N GLY A 182 -15.38 9.19 -9.71
CA GLY A 182 -14.25 8.31 -9.40
C GLY A 182 -14.43 7.35 -8.22
N VAL A 183 -15.68 7.09 -7.80
CA VAL A 183 -16.08 6.09 -6.78
C VAL A 183 -17.00 5.02 -7.35
#